data_AF-A0A951EVG9-F1
#
_entry.id   AF-A0A951EVG9-F1
#
_cell.length_a   1.000
_cell.length_b   1.000
_cell.length_c   1.000
_cell.angle_alpha   90.00
_cell.angle_beta   90.00
_cell.angle_gamma   90.00
#
_symmetry.space_group_name_H-M   'P 1'
#
loop_
_entity.id
_entity.type
_entity.pdbx_description
1 polymer ?
#
loop_
_entity_poly.entity_id
_entity_poly.type
_entity_poly.pdbx_seq_one_letter_code
_entity_poly.pdbx_strand_id
1 'polypeptide(L)'
;MRYWVLFAAKLGIAAAPMYGLLVLLSGLFPSKPKDAPDVWALETGSQALLCNLALLGWFLLCVGILRLIVWDQRHRCRVCLRRLRMPVETGSWSLMLQFGRPRIEYICPYGHGTLRQEEIQILGLETPKWDQTEDLWEDLCAASKDSDAAAGKRA
;
A
#
# COMPACT_ATOMS: atom_id res chain seq x y z
N MET A 1 2.67 3.98 17.98
CA MET A 1 1.52 4.01 17.05
C MET A 1 1.50 5.22 16.10
N ARG A 2 2.64 5.73 15.61
CA ARG A 2 2.66 6.91 14.70
C ARG A 2 2.23 6.58 13.26
N TYR A 3 2.44 5.32 12.84
CA TYR A 3 2.09 4.79 11.53
C TYR A 3 0.58 4.88 11.22
N TRP A 4 -0.26 4.40 12.14
CA TRP A 4 -1.72 4.41 11.99
C TRP A 4 -2.32 5.81 11.99
N VAL A 5 -1.71 6.76 12.72
CA VAL A 5 -2.16 8.17 12.74
C VAL A 5 -1.93 8.83 11.38
N LEU A 6 -0.76 8.62 10.75
CA LEU A 6 -0.50 9.15 9.41
C LEU A 6 -1.38 8.50 8.34
N PHE A 7 -1.72 7.23 8.52
CA PHE A 7 -2.70 6.55 7.67
C PHE A 7 -4.08 7.20 7.77
N ALA A 8 -4.59 7.35 8.99
CA ALA A 8 -5.88 7.99 9.24
C ALA A 8 -5.91 9.45 8.76
N ALA A 9 -4.83 10.21 8.97
CA ALA A 9 -4.72 11.58 8.49
C ALA A 9 -4.81 11.67 6.95
N LYS A 10 -4.09 10.81 6.22
CA LYS A 10 -4.19 10.76 4.75
C LYS A 10 -5.59 10.35 4.28
N LEU A 11 -6.21 9.40 4.96
CA LEU A 11 -7.59 9.01 4.65
C LEU A 11 -8.55 10.18 4.86
N GLY A 12 -8.43 10.93 5.95
CA GLY A 12 -9.26 12.11 6.21
C GLY A 12 -9.07 13.20 5.15
N ILE A 13 -7.81 13.51 4.81
CA ILE A 13 -7.48 14.51 3.78
C ILE A 13 -8.02 14.09 2.40
N ALA A 14 -7.96 12.80 2.07
CA ALA A 14 -8.50 12.30 0.81
C ALA A 14 -10.04 12.25 0.82
N ALA A 15 -10.66 11.87 1.95
CA ALA A 15 -12.11 11.75 2.07
C ALA A 15 -12.83 13.09 1.97
N ALA A 16 -12.22 14.19 2.41
CA ALA A 16 -12.82 15.53 2.36
C ALA A 16 -13.16 16.02 0.93
N PRO A 17 -12.23 16.08 -0.04
CA PRO A 17 -12.55 16.42 -1.42
C PRO A 17 -13.44 15.35 -2.05
N MET A 18 -13.35 14.09 -1.57
CA MET A 18 -14.26 13.08 -2.06
C MET A 18 -15.71 13.43 -1.67
N TYR A 19 -15.97 13.63 -0.39
CA TYR A 19 -17.29 14.02 0.06
C TYR A 19 -17.82 15.29 -0.65
N GLY A 20 -16.96 16.29 -0.88
CA GLY A 20 -17.30 17.49 -1.66
C GLY A 20 -17.77 17.21 -3.08
N LEU A 21 -17.07 16.36 -3.85
CA LEU A 21 -17.47 16.04 -5.21
C LEU A 21 -18.74 15.15 -5.24
N LEU A 22 -18.98 14.32 -4.23
CA LEU A 22 -20.26 13.60 -4.09
C LEU A 22 -21.43 14.57 -3.86
N VAL A 23 -21.27 15.55 -2.98
CA VAL A 23 -22.30 16.58 -2.72
C VAL A 23 -22.57 17.37 -4.01
N LEU A 24 -21.52 17.75 -4.74
CA LEU A 24 -21.65 18.46 -6.01
C LEU A 24 -22.37 17.63 -7.07
N LEU A 25 -22.04 16.34 -7.20
CA LEU A 25 -22.76 15.39 -8.04
C LEU A 25 -24.24 15.28 -7.65
N SER A 26 -24.55 15.21 -6.35
CA SER A 26 -25.93 15.13 -5.88
C SER A 26 -26.74 16.40 -6.12
N GLY A 27 -26.09 17.56 -6.24
CA GLY A 27 -26.75 18.83 -6.59
C GLY A 27 -26.97 19.03 -8.09
N LEU A 28 -26.19 18.36 -8.95
CA LEU A 28 -26.30 18.45 -10.40
C LEU A 28 -27.43 17.59 -10.99
N PHE A 29 -27.78 16.48 -10.34
CA PHE A 29 -28.80 15.56 -10.83
C PHE A 29 -30.14 15.77 -10.10
N PRO A 30 -31.26 15.92 -10.83
CA PRO A 30 -32.57 16.07 -10.21
C PRO A 30 -32.94 14.79 -9.45
N SER A 31 -33.28 14.94 -8.16
CA SER A 31 -33.76 13.83 -7.34
C SER A 31 -35.13 13.36 -7.81
N LYS A 32 -35.37 12.04 -7.78
CA LYS A 32 -36.69 11.46 -8.08
C LYS A 32 -37.77 12.15 -7.24
N PRO A 33 -38.80 12.77 -7.84
CA PRO A 33 -39.94 13.28 -7.09
C PRO A 33 -40.64 12.11 -6.39
N LYS A 34 -41.03 12.27 -5.12
CA LYS A 34 -41.70 11.20 -4.35
C LYS A 34 -43.01 10.71 -4.99
N ASP A 35 -43.64 11.56 -5.79
CA ASP A 35 -44.92 11.32 -6.44
C ASP A 35 -44.78 10.92 -7.94
N ALA A 36 -43.57 10.53 -8.36
CA ALA A 36 -43.30 10.24 -9.76
C ALA A 36 -43.97 8.92 -10.22
N PRO A 37 -44.71 8.92 -11.35
CA PRO A 37 -45.33 7.72 -11.90
C PRO A 37 -44.27 6.71 -12.36
N ASP A 38 -44.61 5.41 -12.41
CA ASP A 38 -43.66 4.32 -12.72
C ASP A 38 -42.95 4.48 -14.08
N VAL A 39 -43.55 5.23 -15.01
CA VAL A 39 -42.99 5.56 -16.34
C VAL A 39 -41.87 6.62 -16.32
N TRP A 40 -41.68 7.33 -15.20
CA TRP A 40 -40.64 8.37 -15.05
C TRP A 40 -39.23 7.83 -15.33
N ALA A 41 -38.98 6.57 -15.00
CA ALA A 41 -37.69 5.90 -15.25
C ALA A 41 -37.41 5.68 -16.75
N LEU A 42 -38.46 5.52 -17.57
CA LEU A 42 -38.36 5.31 -19.02
C LEU A 42 -38.18 6.64 -19.76
N GLU A 43 -38.92 7.68 -19.37
CA GLU A 43 -38.78 9.04 -19.93
C GLU A 43 -37.44 9.69 -19.57
N THR A 44 -36.94 9.42 -18.36
CA THR A 44 -35.69 10.00 -17.84
C THR A 44 -34.50 9.04 -17.97
N GLY A 45 -34.63 7.99 -18.81
CA GLY A 45 -33.67 6.90 -18.89
C GLY A 45 -32.24 7.36 -19.22
N SER A 46 -32.06 8.32 -20.12
CA SER A 46 -30.75 8.87 -20.48
C SER A 46 -30.08 9.62 -19.32
N GLN A 47 -30.84 10.42 -18.57
CA GLN A 47 -30.33 11.13 -17.40
C GLN A 47 -30.03 10.18 -16.23
N ALA A 48 -30.85 9.15 -16.03
CA ALA A 48 -30.60 8.11 -15.05
C ALA A 48 -29.32 7.31 -15.38
N LEU A 49 -29.08 7.00 -16.66
CA LEU A 49 -27.84 6.37 -17.10
C LEU A 49 -26.62 7.27 -16.88
N LEU A 50 -26.72 8.57 -17.20
CA LEU A 50 -25.65 9.54 -16.95
C LEU A 50 -25.33 9.68 -15.46
N CYS A 51 -26.37 9.71 -14.60
CA CYS A 51 -26.20 9.74 -13.15
C CYS A 51 -25.49 8.48 -12.63
N ASN A 52 -25.91 7.30 -13.08
CA ASN A 52 -25.27 6.04 -12.72
C ASN A 52 -23.81 5.96 -13.20
N LEU A 53 -23.53 6.43 -14.42
CA LEU A 53 -22.17 6.44 -14.97
C LEU A 53 -21.27 7.42 -14.20
N ALA A 54 -21.82 8.58 -13.81
CA ALA A 54 -21.11 9.54 -12.97
C ALA A 54 -20.82 8.98 -11.57
N LEU A 55 -21.79 8.29 -10.94
CA LEU A 55 -21.59 7.61 -9.66
C LEU A 55 -20.62 6.43 -9.74
N LEU A 56 -20.61 5.70 -10.86
CA LEU A 56 -19.63 4.65 -11.11
C LEU A 56 -18.22 5.24 -11.24
N GLY A 57 -18.06 6.29 -12.06
CA GLY A 57 -16.78 6.99 -12.21
C GLY A 57 -16.28 7.54 -10.87
N TRP A 58 -17.19 8.11 -10.09
CA TRP A 58 -16.94 8.55 -8.72
C TRP A 58 -16.41 7.43 -7.83
N PHE A 59 -17.10 6.30 -7.81
CA PHE A 59 -16.70 5.13 -7.02
C PHE A 59 -15.32 4.60 -7.43
N LEU A 60 -15.05 4.54 -8.74
CA LEU A 60 -13.74 4.12 -9.24
C LEU A 60 -12.62 5.07 -8.82
N LEU A 61 -12.87 6.38 -8.81
CA LEU A 61 -11.93 7.35 -8.25
C LEU A 61 -11.68 7.11 -6.76
N CYS A 62 -12.73 6.83 -5.97
CA CYS A 62 -12.57 6.50 -4.55
C CYS A 62 -11.66 5.28 -4.36
N VAL A 63 -11.94 4.21 -5.09
CA VAL A 63 -11.15 2.97 -5.03
C VAL A 63 -9.71 3.21 -5.47
N GLY A 64 -9.51 3.99 -6.54
CA GLY A 64 -8.17 4.36 -7.03
C GLY A 64 -7.35 5.12 -5.98
N ILE A 65 -7.93 6.12 -5.35
CA ILE A 65 -7.27 6.91 -4.30
C ILE A 65 -6.96 6.05 -3.08
N LEU A 66 -7.91 5.24 -2.62
CA LEU A 66 -7.69 4.30 -1.51
C LEU A 66 -6.54 3.33 -1.83
N ARG A 67 -6.51 2.79 -3.06
CA ARG A 67 -5.44 1.92 -3.52
C ARG A 67 -4.08 2.62 -3.50
N LEU A 68 -4.00 3.87 -3.94
CA LEU A 68 -2.77 4.67 -3.90
C LEU A 68 -2.32 4.96 -2.46
N ILE A 69 -3.24 5.26 -1.55
CA ILE A 69 -2.91 5.47 -0.13
C ILE A 69 -2.36 4.19 0.50
N VAL A 70 -3.02 3.05 0.26
CA VAL A 70 -2.54 1.75 0.74
C VAL A 70 -1.18 1.43 0.13
N TRP A 71 -0.99 1.69 -1.17
CA TRP A 71 0.28 1.48 -1.85
C TRP A 71 1.40 2.34 -1.25
N ASP A 72 1.18 3.63 -1.02
CA ASP A 72 2.17 4.53 -0.40
C ASP A 72 2.54 4.06 1.02
N GLN A 73 1.58 3.51 1.75
CA GLN A 73 1.77 3.08 3.14
C GLN A 73 2.49 1.73 3.24
N ARG A 74 2.32 0.86 2.24
CA ARG A 74 3.12 -0.37 2.12
C ARG A 74 4.60 -0.07 1.87
N HIS A 75 4.90 0.96 1.09
CA HIS A 75 6.28 1.32 0.73
C HIS A 75 6.95 2.29 1.72
N ARG A 76 6.39 2.46 2.93
CA ARG A 76 6.99 3.25 4.00
C ARG A 76 7.48 2.37 5.13
N CYS A 77 8.63 2.73 5.68
CA CYS A 77 9.11 2.13 6.92
C CYS A 77 8.12 2.40 8.06
N ARG A 78 7.78 1.37 8.85
CA ARG A 78 6.84 1.47 9.97
C ARG A 78 7.36 2.30 11.14
N VAL A 79 8.69 2.45 11.25
CA VAL A 79 9.38 3.21 12.30
C VAL A 79 9.67 4.65 11.85
N CYS A 80 10.45 4.84 10.78
CA CYS A 80 10.83 6.17 10.28
C CYS A 80 9.76 6.90 9.49
N LEU A 81 8.76 6.19 8.96
CA LEU A 81 7.72 6.75 8.07
C LEU A 81 8.25 7.31 6.74
N ARG A 82 9.53 7.04 6.43
CA ARG A 82 10.16 7.37 5.15
C ARG A 82 9.92 6.28 4.12
N ARG A 83 9.91 6.67 2.85
CA ARG A 83 9.78 5.76 1.72
C ARG A 83 10.98 4.83 1.67
N LEU A 84 10.73 3.52 1.58
CA LEU A 84 11.77 2.52 1.36
C LEU A 84 12.43 2.79 -0.01
N ARG A 85 13.74 2.57 -0.09
CA ARG A 85 14.55 2.81 -1.30
C ARG A 85 15.44 1.59 -1.56
N MET A 86 15.99 1.50 -2.77
CA MET A 86 16.76 0.36 -3.28
C MET A 86 15.93 -0.94 -3.35
N PRO A 87 15.30 -1.23 -4.50
CA PRO A 87 14.86 -2.58 -4.80
C PRO A 87 16.11 -3.44 -5.03
N VAL A 88 16.40 -4.36 -4.13
CA VAL A 88 17.45 -5.36 -4.32
C VAL A 88 16.78 -6.66 -4.76
N GLU A 89 17.11 -7.11 -5.96
CA GLU A 89 16.68 -8.42 -6.43
C GLU A 89 17.54 -9.49 -5.76
N THR A 90 16.89 -10.42 -5.07
CA THR A 90 17.53 -11.53 -4.36
C THR A 90 17.00 -12.83 -4.93
N GLY A 91 17.91 -13.74 -5.28
CA GLY A 91 17.60 -15.01 -5.94
C GLY A 91 17.99 -15.02 -7.42
N SER A 92 17.78 -16.16 -8.07
CA SER A 92 18.04 -16.32 -9.49
C SER A 92 16.92 -17.11 -10.16
N TRP A 93 16.54 -16.67 -11.35
CA TRP A 93 15.52 -17.33 -12.16
C TRP A 93 15.93 -18.77 -12.54
N SER A 94 17.21 -19.00 -12.81
CA SER A 94 17.75 -20.31 -13.20
C SER A 94 17.78 -21.33 -12.06
N LEU A 95 17.84 -20.89 -10.80
CA LEU A 95 17.84 -21.77 -9.62
C LEU A 95 16.56 -21.65 -8.79
N MET A 96 15.46 -21.20 -9.40
CA MET A 96 14.17 -21.01 -8.73
C MET A 96 13.67 -22.27 -7.99
N LEU A 97 13.99 -23.47 -8.48
CA LEU A 97 13.62 -24.74 -7.85
C LEU A 97 14.51 -25.13 -6.65
N GLN A 98 15.72 -24.58 -6.54
CA GLN A 98 16.67 -24.91 -5.47
C GLN A 98 16.69 -23.87 -4.35
N PHE A 99 16.75 -22.58 -4.69
CA PHE A 99 16.86 -21.48 -3.72
C PHE A 99 15.56 -20.73 -3.49
N GLY A 100 14.48 -21.18 -4.13
CA GLY A 100 13.18 -20.52 -4.09
C GLY A 100 13.06 -19.37 -5.11
N ARG A 101 11.88 -18.74 -5.12
CA ARG A 101 11.55 -17.68 -6.07
C ARG A 101 12.41 -16.43 -5.86
N PRO A 102 12.70 -15.68 -6.94
CA PRO A 102 13.32 -14.37 -6.82
C PRO A 102 12.39 -13.39 -6.10
N ARG A 103 12.97 -12.59 -5.21
CA ARG A 103 12.27 -11.62 -4.34
C ARG A 103 12.94 -10.26 -4.46
N ILE A 104 12.13 -9.21 -4.41
CA ILE A 104 12.57 -7.83 -4.30
C ILE A 104 12.55 -7.45 -2.83
N GLU A 105 13.71 -7.11 -2.29
CA GLU A 105 13.83 -6.56 -0.94
C GLU A 105 13.96 -5.04 -1.00
N TYR A 106 13.08 -4.34 -0.29
CA TYR A 106 13.19 -2.90 -0.09
C TYR A 106 13.78 -2.61 1.28
N ILE A 107 14.84 -1.82 1.31
CA ILE A 107 15.60 -1.55 2.53
C ILE A 107 15.28 -0.13 3.05
N CYS A 108 15.16 0.01 4.38
CA CYS A 108 15.13 1.33 4.99
C CYS A 108 16.54 1.93 5.00
N PRO A 109 16.78 3.15 4.47
CA PRO A 109 18.11 3.75 4.46
C PRO A 109 18.68 4.03 5.86
N TYR A 110 17.86 3.93 6.90
CA TYR A 110 18.25 4.11 8.30
C TYR A 110 18.39 2.78 9.06
N GLY A 111 18.27 1.63 8.40
CA GLY A 111 18.51 0.32 9.04
C GLY A 111 17.35 -0.27 9.85
N HIS A 112 16.19 0.38 9.94
CA HIS A 112 15.05 -0.07 10.77
C HIS A 112 14.31 -1.34 10.31
N GLY A 113 14.80 -2.02 9.27
CA GLY A 113 14.19 -3.22 8.72
C GLY A 113 13.99 -3.20 7.21
N THR A 114 13.51 -4.33 6.71
CA THR A 114 13.39 -4.63 5.29
C THR A 114 11.98 -5.12 4.95
N LEU A 115 11.48 -4.72 3.79
CA LEU A 115 10.22 -5.20 3.24
C LEU A 115 10.53 -6.19 2.13
N ARG A 116 10.17 -7.45 2.33
CA ARG A 116 10.31 -8.48 1.31
C ARG A 116 9.03 -8.58 0.49
N GLN A 117 9.15 -8.38 -0.82
CA GLN A 117 8.08 -8.54 -1.78
C GLN A 117 8.51 -9.52 -2.86
N GLU A 118 7.62 -10.38 -3.33
CA GLU A 118 7.93 -11.29 -4.43
C GLU A 118 7.93 -10.54 -5.76
N GLU A 119 8.88 -10.87 -6.64
CA GLU A 119 8.96 -10.27 -7.97
C GLU A 119 7.78 -10.70 -8.83
N ILE A 120 7.45 -12.00 -8.83
CA ILE A 120 6.31 -12.57 -9.56
C ILE A 120 5.50 -13.51 -8.66
N GLN A 121 4.20 -13.20 -8.51
CA GLN A 121 3.25 -14.06 -7.80
C GLN A 121 2.71 -15.15 -8.75
N ILE A 122 3.36 -16.32 -8.77
CA ILE A 122 3.00 -17.44 -9.66
C ILE A 122 1.97 -18.38 -9.02
N LEU A 123 1.98 -18.52 -7.69
CA LEU A 123 0.96 -19.24 -6.93
C LEU A 123 0.59 -18.46 -5.66
N GLY A 124 -0.70 -18.23 -5.44
CA GLY A 124 -1.25 -17.66 -4.21
C GLY A 124 -0.98 -16.16 -4.01
N LEU A 125 -1.84 -15.51 -3.20
CA LEU A 125 -1.58 -14.16 -2.70
C LEU A 125 -0.56 -14.24 -1.56
N GLU A 126 0.73 -14.30 -1.89
CA GLU A 126 1.78 -14.13 -0.88
C GLU A 126 1.81 -12.67 -0.42
N THR A 127 1.49 -12.45 0.86
CA THR A 127 1.46 -11.11 1.44
C THR A 127 2.88 -10.61 1.70
N PRO A 128 3.22 -9.36 1.34
CA PRO A 128 4.55 -8.82 1.58
C PRO A 128 4.86 -8.84 3.08
N LYS A 129 5.99 -9.46 3.44
CA LYS A 129 6.41 -9.63 4.83
C LYS A 129 7.36 -8.51 5.21
N TRP A 130 6.99 -7.77 6.25
CA TRP A 130 7.89 -6.80 6.89
C TRP A 130 8.71 -7.54 7.93
N ASP A 131 10.03 -7.49 7.77
CA ASP A 131 10.98 -8.03 8.73
C ASP A 131 11.61 -6.86 9.49
N GLN A 132 11.41 -6.85 10.80
CA GLN A 132 12.01 -5.82 11.65
C GLN A 132 13.39 -6.28 12.05
N THR A 133 14.41 -5.60 11.54
CA THR A 133 15.78 -5.77 11.98
C THR A 133 16.01 -4.78 13.11
N GLU A 134 16.27 -5.27 14.33
CA GLU A 134 16.90 -4.47 15.37
C GLU A 134 18.33 -4.14 14.93
N ASP A 135 18.88 -3.00 15.38
CA ASP A 135 20.02 -2.32 14.75
C ASP A 135 21.08 -3.27 14.18
N LEU A 136 21.07 -3.43 12.84
CA LEU A 136 21.99 -4.28 12.07
C LEU A 136 23.45 -4.06 12.49
N TRP A 137 23.78 -2.83 12.87
CA TRP A 137 25.10 -2.42 13.30
C TRP A 137 25.47 -2.94 14.69
N GLU A 138 24.52 -3.07 15.62
CA GLU A 138 24.79 -3.66 16.93
C GLU A 138 25.09 -5.15 16.79
N ASP A 139 24.32 -5.87 15.98
CA ASP A 139 24.55 -7.30 15.69
C ASP A 139 25.92 -7.52 15.03
N LEU A 140 26.28 -6.69 14.05
CA LEU A 140 27.59 -6.78 13.39
C LEU A 140 28.74 -6.41 14.33
N CYS A 141 28.57 -5.41 15.18
CA CYS A 141 29.58 -5.02 16.18
C CYS A 141 29.72 -6.06 17.31
N ALA A 142 28.64 -6.76 17.67
CA ALA A 142 28.68 -7.86 18.61
C ALA A 142 29.43 -9.05 18.01
N ALA A 143 29.11 -9.42 16.76
CA ALA A 143 29.79 -10.51 16.05
C ALA A 143 31.30 -10.25 15.86
N SER A 144 31.71 -9.00 15.58
CA SER A 144 33.14 -8.67 15.47
C SER A 144 33.88 -8.82 16.80
N LYS A 145 33.25 -8.42 17.92
CA LYS A 145 33.83 -8.60 19.27
C LYS A 145 34.04 -10.07 19.61
N ASP A 146 33.11 -10.94 19.24
CA ASP A 146 33.22 -12.37 19.48
C ASP A 146 34.34 -13.01 18.65
N SER A 147 34.54 -12.56 17.40
CA SER A 147 35.67 -13.02 16.59
C SER A 147 37.03 -12.60 17.16
N ASP A 148 37.15 -11.39 17.68
CA ASP A 148 38.39 -10.88 18.29
C ASP A 148 38.68 -11.61 19.61
N ALA A 149 37.65 -11.87 20.42
CA ALA A 149 37.78 -12.65 21.66
C ALA A 149 38.17 -14.11 21.41
N ALA A 150 37.65 -14.72 20.33
CA ALA A 150 38.02 -16.07 19.92
C ALA A 150 39.45 -16.15 19.34
N ALA A 151 39.91 -15.10 18.65
CA ALA A 151 41.28 -14.99 18.16
C ALA A 151 42.28 -14.79 19.32
N GLY A 152 41.95 -13.96 20.32
CA GLY A 152 42.78 -13.72 21.49
C GLY A 152 42.96 -14.91 22.44
N LYS A 153 42.05 -15.89 22.42
CA LYS A 153 42.16 -17.14 23.20
C LYS A 153 43.04 -18.22 22.54
N ARG A 154 43.49 -18.00 21.29
CA ARG A 154 44.34 -18.94 20.53
C ARG A 154 45.81 -18.53 20.48
N ALA A 155 46.18 -17.44 21.16
CA ALA A 155 47.57 -17.01 21.41
C ALA A 155 47.95 -17.36 22.86
#